data_AF-A0A545VK36-F1
#
_entry.id   AF-A0A545VK36-F1
#
_cell.length_a   1.000
_cell.length_b   1.000
_cell.length_c   1.000
_cell.angle_alpha   90.00
_cell.angle_beta   90.00
_cell.angle_gamma   90.00
#
_symmetry.space_group_name_H-M   'P 1'
#
loop_
_entity.id
_entity.type
_entity.pdbx_description
1 polymer ?
#
loop_
_entity_poly.entity_id
_entity_poly.type
_entity_poly.pdbx_seq_one_letter_code
_entity_poly.pdbx_strand_id
1 'polypeptide(L)'
;MKLSIFAGVLPVATQASGLLAERACTPYTSALTGQKLCCDESLNTLFIVNKLLGLGICCALGSVLEGLSCKTPPLPPSKPAACSGGPVCAGKSGVDIGLQYGHCYVLQSVNGLYLGHDYATKYEIDGENPGVVFRVCADTDKGCATRADSLVGVNGTWWMQDQMGDPAGTGFGWLGGSGDLSVQGTPATALEVAGSQLCFGGKCAICIRFPPGGAHAPCPLSPGQSHLGVAANPNSCQPFIWQEVNCRSEL
;
A
#
# COMPACT_ATOMS: atom_id res chain seq x y z
N MET A 1 -0.21 -85.93 30.34
CA MET A 1 0.95 -85.19 29.81
C MET A 1 0.67 -83.70 30.02
N LYS A 2 1.47 -83.09 30.91
CA LYS A 2 1.72 -81.66 31.25
C LYS A 2 0.63 -80.56 31.07
N LEU A 3 0.33 -79.93 32.22
CA LEU A 3 -0.09 -78.53 32.42
C LEU A 3 0.81 -77.52 31.70
N SER A 4 0.27 -76.34 31.36
CA SER A 4 0.75 -75.05 31.90
C SER A 4 -0.16 -73.87 31.58
N ILE A 5 -0.38 -73.06 32.61
CA ILE A 5 -1.04 -71.76 32.69
C ILE A 5 -0.04 -70.68 32.28
N PHE A 6 -0.44 -69.65 31.52
CA PHE A 6 0.15 -68.31 31.64
C PHE A 6 -0.90 -67.22 31.39
N ALA A 7 -1.09 -66.39 32.42
CA ALA A 7 -1.68 -65.07 32.34
C ALA A 7 -0.70 -64.10 31.67
N GLY A 8 -1.22 -63.07 30.99
CA GLY A 8 -0.39 -62.07 30.33
C GLY A 8 -1.17 -60.84 29.84
N VAL A 9 -1.47 -59.93 30.78
CA VAL A 9 -1.27 -58.48 30.69
C VAL A 9 -1.69 -57.76 29.38
N LEU A 10 -2.72 -56.91 29.50
CA LEU A 10 -3.04 -55.79 28.60
C LEU A 10 -1.81 -54.93 28.28
N PRO A 11 -1.74 -54.36 27.07
CA PRO A 11 -1.34 -52.97 26.93
C PRO A 11 -2.57 -52.11 26.66
N VAL A 12 -2.86 -51.27 27.64
CA VAL A 12 -3.51 -49.98 27.46
C VAL A 12 -2.76 -49.25 26.35
N ALA A 13 -3.44 -48.94 25.25
CA ALA A 13 -2.92 -48.02 24.25
C ALA A 13 -3.09 -46.58 24.77
N THR A 14 -2.15 -46.13 25.59
CA THR A 14 -1.94 -44.72 25.89
C THR A 14 -1.27 -44.02 24.71
N GLN A 15 -1.93 -42.94 24.27
CA GLN A 15 -1.38 -41.70 23.70
C GLN A 15 -0.44 -41.77 22.50
N ALA A 16 -0.93 -41.28 21.36
CA ALA A 16 -0.57 -39.99 20.78
C ALA A 16 -1.21 -39.96 19.37
N SER A 17 -2.00 -38.97 19.00
CA SER A 17 -1.43 -37.73 18.48
C SER A 17 -2.56 -36.75 18.18
N GLY A 18 -2.31 -35.47 18.49
CA GLY A 18 -3.00 -34.35 17.86
C GLY A 18 -4.29 -33.92 18.55
N LEU A 19 -4.14 -33.05 19.56
CA LEU A 19 -5.02 -31.90 19.67
C LEU A 19 -5.06 -31.20 18.29
N LEU A 20 -6.01 -31.57 17.45
CA LEU A 20 -6.44 -30.71 16.35
C LEU A 20 -7.05 -29.49 17.04
N ALA A 21 -6.30 -28.40 17.05
CA ALA A 21 -6.74 -27.11 17.54
C ALA A 21 -8.17 -26.86 17.05
N GLU A 22 -9.06 -26.60 18.01
CA GLU A 22 -10.40 -26.09 17.79
C GLU A 22 -10.28 -24.92 16.80
N ARG A 23 -10.68 -25.13 15.55
CA ARG A 23 -10.53 -24.10 14.51
C ARG A 23 -11.40 -22.92 14.91
N ALA A 24 -10.77 -21.86 15.39
CA ALA A 24 -11.42 -20.60 15.72
C ALA A 24 -12.00 -20.02 14.43
N CYS A 25 -13.31 -20.19 14.24
CA CYS A 25 -14.05 -19.54 13.19
C CYS A 25 -14.83 -18.37 13.80
N THR A 26 -14.90 -17.25 13.08
CA THR A 26 -15.58 -16.04 13.57
C THR A 26 -17.07 -16.14 13.23
N PRO A 27 -17.97 -16.13 14.24
CA PRO A 27 -19.41 -16.17 13.99
C PRO A 27 -19.90 -14.84 13.40
N TYR A 28 -20.78 -14.91 12.42
CA TYR A 28 -21.41 -13.74 11.78
C TYR A 28 -22.82 -14.07 11.29
N THR A 29 -23.62 -13.05 10.96
CA THR A 29 -24.91 -13.25 10.27
C THR A 29 -24.71 -12.91 8.79
N SER A 30 -25.07 -13.82 7.89
CA SER A 30 -24.94 -13.61 6.45
C SER A 30 -25.77 -12.43 5.98
N ALA A 31 -25.15 -11.44 5.33
CA ALA A 31 -25.86 -10.33 4.71
C ALA A 31 -26.73 -10.78 3.50
N LEU A 32 -26.47 -11.97 2.94
CA LEU A 32 -27.22 -12.53 1.82
C LEU A 32 -28.45 -13.34 2.26
N THR A 33 -28.31 -14.11 3.34
CA THR A 33 -29.33 -15.08 3.75
C THR A 33 -29.94 -14.80 5.12
N GLY A 34 -29.36 -13.89 5.90
CA GLY A 34 -29.77 -13.61 7.28
C GLY A 34 -29.45 -14.74 8.28
N GLN A 35 -28.75 -15.79 7.85
CA GLN A 35 -28.43 -16.94 8.70
C GLN A 35 -27.15 -16.71 9.50
N LYS A 36 -27.11 -17.23 10.73
CA LYS A 36 -25.87 -17.27 11.53
C LYS A 36 -24.92 -18.32 10.96
N LEU A 37 -23.75 -17.89 10.55
CA LEU A 37 -22.70 -18.70 9.94
C LEU A 37 -21.38 -18.49 10.70
N CYS A 38 -20.38 -19.30 10.37
CA CYS A 38 -19.02 -19.16 10.88
C CYS A 38 -18.04 -18.96 9.72
N CYS A 39 -17.12 -18.01 9.84
CA CYS A 39 -16.08 -17.77 8.86
C CYS A 39 -14.74 -18.32 9.36
N ASP A 40 -14.18 -19.32 8.66
CA ASP A 40 -12.82 -19.80 8.93
C ASP A 40 -11.83 -18.83 8.29
N GLU A 41 -11.30 -17.90 9.09
CA GLU A 41 -10.40 -16.84 8.64
C GLU A 41 -9.01 -17.34 8.21
N SER A 42 -8.70 -18.63 8.42
CA SER A 42 -7.47 -19.23 7.88
C SER A 42 -7.52 -19.46 6.37
N LEU A 43 -8.74 -19.57 5.82
CA LEU A 43 -9.01 -19.82 4.40
C LEU A 43 -9.84 -18.71 3.75
N ASN A 44 -10.43 -17.82 4.56
CA ASN A 44 -11.40 -16.83 4.15
C ASN A 44 -11.11 -15.46 4.78
N THR A 45 -11.77 -14.43 4.29
CA THR A 45 -11.79 -13.08 4.84
C THR A 45 -13.23 -12.72 5.15
N LEU A 46 -13.49 -12.32 6.40
CA LEU A 46 -14.81 -11.86 6.83
C LEU A 46 -14.95 -10.35 6.57
N PHE A 47 -15.86 -9.98 5.68
CA PHE A 47 -16.23 -8.59 5.43
C PHE A 47 -17.48 -8.24 6.22
N ILE A 48 -17.37 -7.31 7.17
CA ILE A 48 -18.51 -6.82 7.95
C ILE A 48 -19.22 -5.71 7.16
N VAL A 49 -20.41 -6.02 6.65
CA VAL A 49 -21.24 -5.09 5.87
C VAL A 49 -22.03 -4.15 6.80
N ASN A 50 -22.46 -4.65 7.96
CA ASN A 50 -23.10 -3.83 8.99
C ASN A 50 -22.73 -4.33 10.39
N LYS A 51 -21.95 -3.51 11.11
CA LYS A 51 -21.44 -3.84 12.45
C LYS A 51 -22.52 -3.89 13.52
N LEU A 52 -23.53 -3.01 13.45
CA LEU A 52 -24.61 -2.94 14.43
C LEU A 52 -25.52 -4.17 14.38
N LEU A 53 -25.74 -4.70 13.17
CA LEU A 53 -26.59 -5.87 12.94
C LEU A 53 -25.79 -7.19 12.90
N GLY A 54 -24.47 -7.13 13.04
CA GLY A 54 -23.59 -8.30 12.91
C GLY A 54 -23.66 -8.96 11.52
N LEU A 55 -24.00 -8.18 10.48
CA LEU A 55 -24.13 -8.68 9.11
C LEU A 55 -22.76 -8.65 8.43
N GLY A 56 -22.38 -9.80 7.87
CA GLY A 56 -21.12 -9.95 7.15
C GLY A 56 -21.23 -10.92 5.98
N ILE A 57 -20.14 -10.99 5.21
CA ILE A 57 -19.96 -11.91 4.10
C ILE A 57 -18.56 -12.51 4.25
N CYS A 58 -18.49 -13.84 4.32
CA CYS A 58 -17.23 -14.57 4.36
C CYS A 58 -16.82 -14.92 2.91
N CYS A 59 -15.73 -14.36 2.42
CA CYS A 59 -15.21 -14.63 1.08
C CYS A 59 -13.92 -15.45 1.16
N ALA A 60 -13.62 -16.26 0.15
CA ALA A 60 -12.33 -16.94 0.07
C ALA A 60 -11.18 -15.92 0.11
N LEU A 61 -10.09 -16.27 0.80
CA LEU A 61 -8.91 -15.42 0.95
C LEU A 61 -8.41 -14.95 -0.42
N GLY A 62 -8.11 -13.65 -0.55
CA GLY A 62 -7.71 -13.03 -1.83
C GLY A 62 -8.87 -12.57 -2.71
N SER A 63 -10.12 -12.81 -2.31
CA SER A 63 -11.29 -12.20 -2.96
C SER A 63 -11.52 -10.77 -2.46
N VAL A 64 -12.12 -9.93 -3.29
CA VAL A 64 -12.63 -8.60 -2.91
C VAL A 64 -14.15 -8.63 -2.83
N LEU A 65 -14.72 -7.86 -1.90
CA LEU A 65 -16.17 -7.70 -1.80
C LEU A 65 -16.63 -6.56 -2.72
N GLU A 66 -17.42 -6.88 -3.75
CA GLU A 66 -18.09 -5.90 -4.59
C GLU A 66 -19.61 -5.99 -4.38
N GLY A 67 -20.17 -4.99 -3.70
CA GLY A 67 -21.55 -5.05 -3.21
C GLY A 67 -21.71 -6.15 -2.16
N LEU A 68 -22.56 -7.15 -2.45
CA LEU A 68 -22.74 -8.35 -1.62
C LEU A 68 -22.16 -9.62 -2.25
N SER A 69 -21.29 -9.48 -3.26
CA SER A 69 -20.72 -10.62 -3.98
C SER A 69 -19.21 -10.67 -3.83
N CYS A 70 -18.69 -11.85 -3.49
CA CYS A 70 -17.25 -12.11 -3.46
C CYS A 70 -16.75 -12.26 -4.89
N LYS A 71 -15.88 -11.37 -5.34
CA LYS A 71 -15.21 -11.50 -6.63
C LYS A 71 -13.76 -11.87 -6.40
N THR A 72 -13.33 -12.95 -7.01
CA THR A 72 -11.90 -13.20 -7.17
C THR A 72 -11.38 -12.14 -8.14
N PRO A 73 -10.40 -11.29 -7.75
CA PRO A 73 -9.74 -10.41 -8.68
C PRO A 73 -9.26 -11.25 -9.86
N PRO A 74 -9.45 -10.80 -11.12
CA PRO A 74 -8.87 -11.50 -12.25
C PRO A 74 -7.37 -11.68 -11.96
N LEU A 75 -6.89 -12.92 -12.08
CA LEU A 75 -5.46 -13.20 -12.07
C LEU A 75 -4.79 -12.16 -12.97
N PRO A 76 -3.71 -11.51 -12.51
CA PRO A 76 -3.01 -10.55 -13.35
C PRO A 76 -2.74 -11.24 -14.69
N PRO A 77 -3.14 -10.63 -15.82
CA PRO A 77 -3.02 -11.28 -17.12
C PRO A 77 -1.57 -11.73 -17.30
N SER A 78 -1.39 -12.94 -17.82
CA SER A 78 -0.07 -13.59 -18.03
C SER A 78 0.87 -12.80 -18.96
N LYS A 79 0.35 -11.73 -19.55
CA LYS A 79 1.11 -10.61 -20.09
C LYS A 79 0.57 -9.34 -19.42
N PRO A 80 1.41 -8.48 -18.82
CA PRO A 80 0.92 -7.18 -18.37
C PRO A 80 0.27 -6.50 -19.57
N ALA A 81 -1.01 -6.16 -19.44
CA ALA A 81 -1.62 -5.24 -20.38
C ALA A 81 -0.70 -4.02 -20.43
N ALA A 82 -0.17 -3.69 -21.61
CA ALA A 82 0.74 -2.57 -21.75
C ALA A 82 -0.02 -1.32 -21.28
N CYS A 83 0.31 -0.82 -20.09
CA CYS A 83 -0.26 0.42 -19.58
C CYS A 83 0.05 1.51 -20.61
N SER A 84 -0.99 2.15 -21.10
CA SER A 84 -0.86 3.17 -22.15
C SER A 84 -1.83 4.30 -21.84
N GLY A 85 -1.35 5.53 -21.93
CA GLY A 85 -2.16 6.73 -21.67
C GLY A 85 -2.04 7.35 -20.27
N GLY A 86 -0.99 7.04 -19.50
CA GLY A 86 -0.55 7.86 -18.37
C GLY A 86 0.59 8.82 -18.79
N PRO A 87 0.71 10.02 -18.18
CA PRO A 87 1.79 10.97 -18.53
C PRO A 87 3.18 10.45 -18.14
N VAL A 88 3.28 9.68 -17.05
CA VAL A 88 4.51 8.98 -16.64
C VAL A 88 4.29 7.48 -16.69
N CYS A 89 5.06 6.79 -17.54
CA CYS A 89 4.99 5.35 -17.76
C CYS A 89 6.41 4.80 -17.89
N ALA A 90 6.64 3.58 -17.39
CA ALA A 90 7.90 2.90 -17.66
C ALA A 90 8.15 2.73 -19.16
N GLY A 91 9.41 2.81 -19.55
CA GLY A 91 9.85 2.47 -20.90
C GLY A 91 9.47 1.04 -21.29
N LYS A 92 9.33 0.78 -22.60
CA LYS A 92 9.01 -0.56 -23.14
C LYS A 92 10.07 -1.63 -22.78
N SER A 93 11.26 -1.23 -22.37
CA SER A 93 12.36 -2.08 -21.93
C SER A 93 12.14 -2.70 -20.55
N GLY A 94 11.27 -2.12 -19.70
CA GLY A 94 10.97 -2.63 -18.36
C GLY A 94 12.13 -2.53 -17.36
N VAL A 95 13.09 -1.64 -17.60
CA VAL A 95 14.27 -1.44 -16.72
C VAL A 95 14.12 -0.26 -15.76
N ASP A 96 13.11 0.58 -15.99
CA ASP A 96 12.79 1.79 -15.23
C ASP A 96 11.31 1.80 -14.82
N ILE A 97 10.94 2.75 -13.95
CA ILE A 97 9.55 2.98 -13.53
C ILE A 97 8.89 4.19 -14.21
N GLY A 98 9.59 4.84 -15.15
CA GLY A 98 9.14 6.03 -15.87
C GLY A 98 9.50 7.37 -15.22
N LEU A 99 9.96 7.40 -13.97
CA LEU A 99 10.41 8.63 -13.30
C LEU A 99 11.83 8.99 -13.72
N GLN A 100 12.12 10.29 -13.76
CA GLN A 100 13.45 10.84 -14.02
C GLN A 100 13.92 11.67 -12.82
N TYR A 101 15.17 11.48 -12.40
CA TYR A 101 15.79 12.30 -11.37
C TYR A 101 15.96 13.74 -11.90
N GLY A 102 15.76 14.73 -11.03
CA GLY A 102 15.84 16.15 -11.36
C GLY A 102 14.53 16.74 -11.89
N HIS A 103 13.55 15.91 -12.28
CA HIS A 103 12.24 16.32 -12.79
C HIS A 103 11.20 16.47 -11.68
N CYS A 104 10.15 17.25 -11.96
CA CYS A 104 9.09 17.56 -11.02
C CYS A 104 7.75 16.95 -11.41
N TYR A 105 7.00 16.54 -10.39
CA TYR A 105 5.76 15.80 -10.58
C TYR A 105 4.69 16.22 -9.57
N VAL A 106 3.44 16.18 -10.01
CA VAL A 106 2.28 16.14 -9.11
C VAL A 106 1.74 14.72 -9.07
N LEU A 107 1.25 14.33 -7.89
CA LEU A 107 0.75 12.98 -7.62
C LEU A 107 -0.76 13.03 -7.52
N GLN A 108 -1.44 12.30 -8.40
CA GLN A 108 -2.89 12.11 -8.36
C GLN A 108 -3.19 10.71 -7.84
N SER A 109 -4.01 10.60 -6.80
CA SER A 109 -4.51 9.31 -6.33
C SER A 109 -5.32 8.61 -7.42
N VAL A 110 -5.49 7.29 -7.29
CA VAL A 110 -6.31 6.50 -8.23
C VAL A 110 -7.78 6.92 -8.27
N ASN A 111 -8.24 7.69 -7.28
CA ASN A 111 -9.59 8.26 -7.21
C ASN A 111 -9.70 9.64 -7.89
N GLY A 112 -8.61 10.16 -8.46
CA GLY A 112 -8.60 11.42 -9.20
C GLY A 112 -8.27 12.67 -8.37
N LEU A 113 -8.12 12.54 -7.05
CA LEU A 113 -7.77 13.64 -6.15
C LEU A 113 -6.25 13.77 -6.01
N TYR A 114 -5.72 14.99 -5.88
CA TYR A 114 -4.29 15.26 -5.81
C TYR A 114 -3.75 15.19 -4.38
N LEU A 115 -2.48 14.79 -4.26
CA LEU A 115 -1.73 14.91 -3.01
C LEU A 115 -1.46 16.40 -2.72
N GLY A 116 -1.66 16.80 -1.47
CA GLY A 116 -1.50 18.16 -0.97
C GLY A 116 -0.95 18.18 0.45
N HIS A 117 -0.99 19.35 1.08
CA HIS A 117 -0.72 19.55 2.51
C HIS A 117 -2.01 19.79 3.30
N ASP A 118 -2.03 19.34 4.55
CA ASP A 118 -2.92 19.87 5.59
C ASP A 118 -2.30 21.12 6.28
N TYR A 119 -3.05 21.72 7.21
CA TYR A 119 -2.60 22.88 7.99
C TYR A 119 -1.34 22.62 8.85
N ALA A 120 -1.04 21.35 9.13
CA ALA A 120 0.05 20.89 9.98
C ALA A 120 1.22 20.31 9.16
N THR A 121 1.29 20.67 7.87
CA THR A 121 2.32 20.26 6.89
C THR A 121 2.39 18.75 6.62
N LYS A 122 1.35 18.00 6.99
CA LYS A 122 1.23 16.58 6.65
C LYS A 122 0.73 16.42 5.23
N TYR A 123 1.19 15.38 4.56
CA TYR A 123 0.73 15.08 3.22
C TYR A 123 -0.62 14.36 3.25
N GLU A 124 -1.59 14.88 2.50
CA GLU A 124 -2.96 14.37 2.44
C GLU A 124 -3.48 14.36 1.00
N ILE A 125 -4.20 13.30 0.61
CA ILE A 125 -5.00 13.32 -0.61
C ILE A 125 -6.16 14.30 -0.39
N ASP A 126 -6.34 15.22 -1.33
CA ASP A 126 -7.37 16.28 -1.24
C ASP A 126 -7.21 17.17 -0.01
N GLY A 127 -5.96 17.38 0.43
CA GLY A 127 -5.64 18.35 1.48
C GLY A 127 -5.96 19.79 1.06
N GLU A 128 -5.80 20.73 1.99
CA GLU A 128 -6.15 22.15 1.81
C GLU A 128 -5.41 22.81 0.64
N ASN A 129 -4.15 22.40 0.41
CA ASN A 129 -3.33 22.85 -0.72
C ASN A 129 -3.04 21.66 -1.66
N PRO A 130 -4.00 21.25 -2.51
CA PRO A 130 -3.83 20.11 -3.40
C PRO A 130 -2.88 20.44 -4.54
N GLY A 131 -2.17 19.42 -5.03
CA GLY A 131 -1.26 19.55 -6.16
C GLY A 131 0.15 20.00 -5.77
N VAL A 132 0.63 19.55 -4.61
CA VAL A 132 2.03 19.74 -4.20
C VAL A 132 2.95 19.14 -5.27
N VAL A 133 4.00 19.90 -5.60
CA VAL A 133 4.97 19.54 -6.64
C VAL A 133 6.20 18.95 -5.97
N PHE A 134 6.56 17.73 -6.34
CA PHE A 134 7.77 17.07 -5.86
C PHE A 134 8.80 16.96 -6.95
N ARG A 135 10.03 17.37 -6.66
CA ARG A 135 11.20 17.00 -7.45
C ARG A 135 11.71 15.64 -7.01
N VAL A 136 11.93 14.74 -7.96
CA VAL A 136 12.51 13.41 -7.71
C VAL A 136 14.02 13.52 -7.69
N CYS A 137 14.67 13.09 -6.61
CA CYS A 137 16.08 13.35 -6.35
C CYS A 137 16.85 12.05 -6.12
N ALA A 138 18.07 11.94 -6.65
CA ALA A 138 18.97 10.81 -6.40
C ALA A 138 19.87 11.03 -5.17
N ASP A 139 19.82 12.24 -4.61
CA ASP A 139 20.59 12.70 -3.47
C ASP A 139 19.80 13.76 -2.71
N THR A 140 20.19 14.01 -1.47
CA THR A 140 19.65 15.10 -0.66
C THR A 140 20.71 16.16 -0.31
N ASP A 141 21.99 15.80 -0.35
CA ASP A 141 23.14 16.63 0.04
C ASP A 141 23.64 17.55 -1.09
N LYS A 142 23.28 17.28 -2.35
CA LYS A 142 23.69 18.08 -3.53
C LYS A 142 22.49 18.72 -4.24
N GLY A 143 21.38 18.91 -3.53
CA GLY A 143 20.22 19.62 -4.05
C GLY A 143 19.62 18.97 -5.30
N CYS A 144 19.59 17.63 -5.35
CA CYS A 144 19.01 16.87 -6.47
C CYS A 144 19.79 16.98 -7.79
N ALA A 145 21.08 17.34 -7.74
CA ALA A 145 21.92 17.47 -8.94
C ALA A 145 22.49 16.13 -9.44
N THR A 146 22.57 15.11 -8.58
CA THR A 146 23.13 13.81 -8.95
C THR A 146 22.19 13.08 -9.88
N ARG A 147 22.74 12.58 -11.00
CA ARG A 147 22.01 11.77 -11.99
C ARG A 147 20.78 12.48 -12.56
N ALA A 148 20.78 13.82 -12.62
CA ALA A 148 19.73 14.57 -13.31
C ALA A 148 19.46 14.00 -14.72
N ASP A 149 18.20 14.01 -15.12
CA ASP A 149 17.65 13.47 -16.37
C ASP A 149 17.79 11.94 -16.54
N SER A 150 18.39 11.25 -15.57
CA SER A 150 18.49 9.79 -15.59
C SER A 150 17.21 9.16 -15.06
N LEU A 151 16.80 8.05 -15.67
CA LEU A 151 15.65 7.27 -15.23
C LEU A 151 15.90 6.58 -13.87
N VAL A 152 14.85 6.53 -13.05
CA VAL A 152 14.80 5.71 -11.84
C VAL A 152 14.57 4.26 -12.25
N GLY A 153 15.51 3.38 -11.88
CA GLY A 153 15.42 1.95 -12.20
C GLY A 153 14.28 1.23 -11.46
N VAL A 154 13.88 0.05 -11.92
CA VAL A 154 12.81 -0.77 -11.28
C VAL A 154 13.04 -1.12 -9.82
N ASN A 155 14.31 -1.17 -9.38
CA ASN A 155 14.71 -1.38 -7.98
C ASN A 155 15.40 -0.14 -7.40
N GLY A 156 15.26 1.01 -8.06
CA GLY A 156 15.85 2.25 -7.62
C GLY A 156 15.11 2.85 -6.43
N THR A 157 15.84 3.66 -5.68
CA THR A 157 15.31 4.52 -4.63
C THR A 157 15.44 5.98 -5.04
N TRP A 158 14.67 6.84 -4.40
CA TRP A 158 14.73 8.28 -4.61
C TRP A 158 14.25 9.04 -3.38
N TRP A 159 14.54 10.34 -3.34
CA TRP A 159 13.95 11.29 -2.41
C TRP A 159 12.97 12.20 -3.14
N MET A 160 12.03 12.77 -2.39
CA MET A 160 11.04 13.70 -2.93
C MET A 160 11.23 15.05 -2.25
N GLN A 161 11.76 16.02 -2.99
CA GLN A 161 11.90 17.39 -2.54
C GLN A 161 10.63 18.16 -2.88
N ASP A 162 9.91 18.59 -1.86
CA ASP A 162 8.71 19.40 -1.99
C ASP A 162 9.08 20.84 -2.42
N GLN A 163 8.63 21.22 -3.61
CA GLN A 163 8.90 22.51 -4.23
C GLN A 163 8.02 23.65 -3.69
N MET A 164 6.98 23.31 -2.91
CA MET A 164 6.16 24.30 -2.19
C MET A 164 6.68 24.52 -0.78
N GLY A 165 7.27 23.47 -0.18
CA GLY A 165 7.82 23.51 1.17
C GLY A 165 6.75 23.72 2.24
N ASP A 166 7.20 24.16 3.42
CA ASP A 166 6.30 24.51 4.51
C ASP A 166 5.43 25.72 4.11
N PRO A 167 4.10 25.68 4.27
CA PRO A 167 3.23 26.85 4.14
C PRO A 167 3.71 28.11 4.88
N ALA A 168 4.51 27.96 5.95
CA ALA A 168 5.14 29.06 6.69
C ALA A 168 6.41 29.66 6.02
N GLY A 169 6.91 29.08 4.93
CA GLY A 169 7.68 29.79 3.90
C GLY A 169 9.18 30.03 4.16
N THR A 170 9.99 28.97 4.29
CA THR A 170 11.47 29.11 4.40
C THR A 170 12.27 28.52 3.23
N GLY A 171 11.60 27.95 2.21
CA GLY A 171 12.25 27.37 1.04
C GLY A 171 11.64 26.02 0.67
N PHE A 172 12.36 25.22 -0.12
CA PHE A 172 11.94 23.86 -0.45
C PHE A 172 11.96 22.94 0.78
N GLY A 173 10.98 22.05 0.83
CA GLY A 173 10.87 21.02 1.83
C GLY A 173 11.28 19.65 1.30
N TRP A 174 11.20 18.66 2.17
CA TRP A 174 11.43 17.25 1.83
C TRP A 174 10.32 16.39 2.38
N LEU A 175 9.95 15.34 1.65
CA LEU A 175 9.07 14.32 2.19
C LEU A 175 9.80 13.52 3.26
N GLY A 176 9.21 13.41 4.45
CA GLY A 176 9.73 12.58 5.54
C GLY A 176 8.79 12.51 6.74
N GLY A 177 9.37 12.35 7.93
CA GLY A 177 8.60 12.14 9.17
C GLY A 177 8.42 10.66 9.56
N SER A 178 7.71 10.43 10.66
CA SER A 178 7.45 9.09 11.20
C SER A 178 5.95 8.93 11.52
N GLY A 179 5.31 7.90 10.97
CA GLY A 179 3.86 7.73 11.08
C GLY A 179 3.16 8.47 9.93
N ASP A 180 2.56 9.63 10.21
CA ASP A 180 2.07 10.53 9.16
C ASP A 180 3.25 11.26 8.52
N LEU A 181 3.36 11.17 7.19
CA LEU A 181 4.40 11.87 6.47
C LEU A 181 4.10 13.35 6.41
N SER A 182 5.14 14.16 6.55
CA SER A 182 5.04 15.61 6.57
C SER A 182 6.25 16.27 5.92
N VAL A 183 6.10 17.57 5.63
CA VAL A 183 7.18 18.40 5.12
C VAL A 183 8.29 18.50 6.15
N GLN A 184 9.51 18.19 5.70
CA GLN A 184 10.73 18.30 6.47
C GLN A 184 11.56 19.48 5.95
N GLY A 185 11.98 20.37 6.85
CA GLY A 185 12.78 21.54 6.49
C GLY A 185 14.25 21.24 6.18
N THR A 186 14.72 19.99 6.32
CA THR A 186 16.13 19.63 6.09
C THR A 186 16.27 18.34 5.29
N PRO A 187 17.29 18.24 4.43
CA PRO A 187 17.57 17.01 3.67
C PRO A 187 17.98 15.83 4.55
N ALA A 188 18.51 16.09 5.76
CA ALA A 188 18.95 15.04 6.68
C ALA A 188 17.79 14.22 7.27
N THR A 189 16.58 14.77 7.27
CA THR A 189 15.36 14.10 7.74
C THR A 189 14.45 13.66 6.59
N ALA A 190 14.92 13.81 5.34
CA ALA A 190 14.23 13.34 4.17
C ALA A 190 14.20 11.81 4.15
N LEU A 191 13.05 11.26 3.75
CA LEU A 191 12.83 9.83 3.69
C LEU A 191 13.17 9.32 2.29
N GLU A 192 14.06 8.34 2.23
CA GLU A 192 14.30 7.59 0.99
C GLU A 192 13.09 6.70 0.71
N VAL A 193 12.58 6.75 -0.52
CA VAL A 193 11.43 5.97 -0.94
C VAL A 193 11.80 5.03 -2.09
N ALA A 194 11.00 3.97 -2.23
CA ALA A 194 11.10 3.05 -3.35
C ALA A 194 9.71 2.89 -3.99
N GLY A 195 9.64 2.18 -5.11
CA GLY A 195 8.35 1.90 -5.70
C GLY A 195 8.37 0.81 -6.74
N SER A 196 7.25 0.66 -7.42
CA SER A 196 7.09 -0.25 -8.55
C SER A 196 6.00 0.25 -9.47
N GLN A 197 6.12 -0.05 -10.75
CA GLN A 197 5.08 0.27 -11.72
C GLN A 197 3.79 -0.52 -11.42
N LEU A 198 2.65 0.12 -11.61
CA LEU A 198 1.33 -0.47 -11.56
C LEU A 198 0.49 -0.02 -12.75
N CYS A 199 -0.53 -0.81 -13.07
CA CYS A 199 -1.56 -0.47 -14.04
C CYS A 199 -2.89 -0.28 -13.30
N PHE A 200 -3.52 0.88 -13.43
CA PHE A 200 -4.82 1.12 -12.83
C PHE A 200 -5.76 1.77 -13.86
N GLY A 201 -6.89 1.12 -14.16
CA GLY A 201 -7.85 1.63 -15.14
C GLY A 201 -7.26 1.88 -16.53
N GLY A 202 -6.26 1.09 -16.94
CA GLY A 202 -5.52 1.25 -18.20
C GLY A 202 -4.42 2.33 -18.19
N LYS A 203 -4.34 3.15 -17.14
CA LYS A 203 -3.31 4.17 -16.97
C LYS A 203 -2.11 3.62 -16.20
N CYS A 204 -0.95 4.20 -16.49
CA CYS A 204 0.25 3.96 -15.67
C CYS A 204 0.09 4.65 -14.32
N ALA A 205 0.43 3.90 -13.28
CA ALA A 205 0.58 4.38 -11.92
C ALA A 205 1.90 3.86 -11.36
N ILE A 206 2.38 4.50 -10.30
CA ILE A 206 3.55 4.03 -9.55
C ILE A 206 3.09 3.85 -8.12
N CYS A 207 3.35 2.66 -7.57
CA CYS A 207 3.18 2.41 -6.16
C CYS A 207 4.40 2.91 -5.40
N ILE A 208 4.19 3.81 -4.44
CA ILE A 208 5.25 4.30 -3.55
C ILE A 208 5.30 3.42 -2.29
N ARG A 209 6.51 3.13 -1.82
CA ARG A 209 6.82 2.35 -0.61
C ARG A 209 7.77 3.15 0.29
N PHE A 210 7.45 3.23 1.58
CA PHE A 210 8.23 3.94 2.60
C PHE A 210 8.93 2.97 3.57
N PRO A 211 10.14 3.28 4.06
CA PRO A 211 10.82 2.50 5.09
C PRO A 211 10.48 2.97 6.54
N PRO A 212 10.53 2.08 7.55
CA PRO A 212 10.35 0.64 7.49
C PRO A 212 8.89 0.24 7.69
N GLY A 213 8.32 -0.42 6.67
CA GLY A 213 7.04 -1.13 6.72
C GLY A 213 5.94 -0.61 5.77
N GLY A 214 6.33 0.04 4.68
CA GLY A 214 5.45 0.30 3.54
C GLY A 214 4.53 1.51 3.71
N ALA A 215 3.91 1.91 2.60
CA ALA A 215 2.89 2.96 2.60
C ALA A 215 1.55 2.34 2.99
N HIS A 216 0.94 2.78 4.08
CA HIS A 216 -0.40 2.31 4.43
C HIS A 216 -1.47 3.10 3.70
N ALA A 217 -2.65 2.47 3.54
CA ALA A 217 -3.80 3.21 3.10
C ALA A 217 -4.14 4.24 4.19
N PRO A 218 -4.18 5.52 3.81
CA PRO A 218 -4.38 6.65 4.71
C PRO A 218 -5.50 6.41 5.72
N CYS A 219 -5.30 6.77 6.99
CA CYS A 219 -6.43 6.92 7.91
C CYS A 219 -7.46 7.87 7.27
N PRO A 220 -8.67 7.40 6.93
CA PRO A 220 -9.65 8.24 6.25
C PRO A 220 -10.08 9.35 7.21
N LEU A 221 -9.85 10.59 6.81
CA LEU A 221 -10.31 11.76 7.57
C LEU A 221 -11.74 12.12 7.19
N SER A 222 -12.01 12.08 5.89
CA SER A 222 -13.29 12.40 5.25
C SER A 222 -13.43 11.63 3.92
N PRO A 223 -14.60 11.61 3.27
CA PRO A 223 -14.78 10.89 2.01
C PRO A 223 -13.77 11.32 0.94
N GLY A 224 -12.86 10.43 0.55
CA GLY A 224 -11.80 10.71 -0.45
C GLY A 224 -10.52 11.33 0.12
N GLN A 225 -10.54 11.75 1.39
CA GLN A 225 -9.48 12.48 2.11
C GLN A 225 -8.72 11.61 3.10
N SER A 226 -7.40 11.75 3.11
CA SER A 226 -6.58 10.62 3.52
C SER A 226 -5.07 10.96 3.67
N HIS A 227 -4.45 10.74 4.85
CA HIS A 227 -3.01 11.01 5.13
C HIS A 227 -2.02 10.00 4.53
N LEU A 228 -0.97 10.48 3.89
CA LEU A 228 0.16 9.65 3.52
C LEU A 228 0.92 9.21 4.78
N GLY A 229 1.16 7.90 4.97
CA GLY A 229 1.83 7.42 6.17
C GLY A 229 2.53 6.07 6.04
N VAL A 230 3.34 5.75 7.03
CA VAL A 230 4.18 4.54 7.11
C VAL A 230 3.51 3.47 8.00
N ALA A 231 3.31 2.25 7.48
CA ALA A 231 2.90 1.09 8.27
C ALA A 231 4.10 0.24 8.70
N ALA A 232 3.86 -0.83 9.45
CA ALA A 232 4.85 -1.86 9.73
C ALA A 232 4.85 -3.02 8.70
N ASN A 233 3.95 -3.00 7.70
CA ASN A 233 3.82 -4.05 6.70
C ASN A 233 4.58 -3.72 5.39
N PRO A 234 5.75 -4.32 5.13
CA PRO A 234 6.62 -3.98 4.01
C PRO A 234 6.01 -4.18 2.61
N ASN A 235 4.88 -4.89 2.51
CA ASN A 235 4.14 -5.09 1.26
C ASN A 235 3.09 -4.00 0.99
N SER A 236 2.91 -3.04 1.90
CA SER A 236 1.94 -1.96 1.74
C SER A 236 2.49 -0.91 0.78
N CYS A 237 1.70 -0.55 -0.23
CA CYS A 237 2.09 0.41 -1.23
C CYS A 237 0.88 1.28 -1.60
N GLN A 238 1.12 2.56 -1.88
CA GLN A 238 0.07 3.50 -2.27
C GLN A 238 0.23 3.90 -3.73
N PRO A 239 -0.76 3.62 -4.60
CA PRO A 239 -0.67 3.91 -6.02
C PRO A 239 -1.01 5.38 -6.31
N PHE A 240 -0.17 6.02 -7.13
CA PHE A 240 -0.43 7.35 -7.69
C PHE A 240 -0.23 7.34 -9.20
N ILE A 241 -1.03 8.13 -9.90
CA ILE A 241 -0.78 8.56 -11.28
C ILE A 241 0.13 9.78 -11.18
N TRP A 242 1.33 9.67 -11.76
CA TRP A 242 2.34 10.73 -11.75
C TRP A 242 2.20 11.57 -13.01
N GLN A 243 2.19 12.88 -12.85
CA GLN A 243 2.12 13.84 -13.96
C GLN A 243 3.33 14.76 -13.87
N GLU A 244 4.15 14.78 -14.92
CA GLU A 244 5.29 15.68 -15.00
C GLU A 244 4.84 17.12 -15.16
N VAL A 245 5.47 18.02 -14.41
CA VAL A 245 5.23 19.45 -14.41
C VAL A 245 6.56 20.19 -14.34
N ASN A 246 6.56 21.47 -14.64
CA ASN A 246 7.75 22.30 -14.45
C ASN A 246 8.10 22.40 -12.96
N CYS A 247 9.37 22.24 -12.63
CA CYS A 247 9.87 22.59 -11.31
C CYS A 247 9.66 24.08 -11.03
N ARG A 248 9.43 24.43 -9.77
CA ARG A 248 9.51 25.84 -9.37
C ARG A 248 10.98 26.27 -9.42
N SER A 249 11.24 27.46 -9.93
CA SER A 249 12.56 28.06 -9.85
C SER A 249 12.84 28.44 -8.40
N GLU A 250 14.02 28.08 -7.89
CA GLU A 250 14.62 28.74 -6.73
C GLU A 250 14.84 30.21 -7.12
N LEU A 251 13.94 31.11 -6.71
CA LEU A 251 14.15 32.56 -6.77
C LEU A 251 14.40 33.07 -5.36
#